data_AF-A0A3C1EZH3-F1
#
_entry.id   AF-A0A3C1EZH3-F1
#
_cell.length_a   1.000
_cell.length_b   1.000
_cell.length_c   1.000
_cell.angle_alpha   90.00
_cell.angle_beta   90.00
_cell.angle_gamma   90.00
#
_symmetry.space_group_name_H-M   'P 1'
#
loop_
_entity.id
_entity.type
_entity.pdbx_description
1 polymer ?
#
loop_
_entity_poly.entity_id
_entity_poly.type
_entity_poly.pdbx_seq_one_letter_code
_entity_poly.pdbx_strand_id
1 'polypeptide(L)'
;TVTNDGVTIAKDIELEDPFENMGAELVKEVASKTNDVAGDGTTTATLLAQSIITEGLRNITAGANAIHVKRGIDRAVEETVKYIKKVADKIPQDNLEKAKDKISQIATISANDEEIGRLIADAILKVGKDGVITVEEG
;
A
#
# COMPACT_ATOMS: atom_id res chain seq x y z
N THR A 1 -19.51 -7.72 7.30
CA THR A 1 -19.01 -7.99 5.94
C THR A 1 -17.87 -8.97 6.02
N VAL A 2 -17.76 -9.95 5.11
CA VAL A 2 -16.55 -10.79 5.00
C VAL A 2 -15.65 -10.13 3.97
N THR A 3 -14.47 -9.67 4.38
CA THR A 3 -13.52 -8.98 3.50
C THR A 3 -12.08 -9.28 3.92
N ASN A 4 -11.18 -9.28 2.94
CA ASN A 4 -9.73 -9.32 3.15
C ASN A 4 -9.08 -7.94 2.90
N ASP A 5 -9.88 -6.91 2.67
CA ASP A 5 -9.38 -5.56 2.46
C ASP A 5 -8.98 -4.90 3.79
N GLY A 6 -7.70 -4.50 3.87
CA GLY A 6 -7.11 -3.92 5.06
C GLY A 6 -7.75 -2.60 5.51
N VAL A 7 -8.20 -1.74 4.59
CA VAL A 7 -8.82 -0.46 4.99
C VAL A 7 -10.24 -0.66 5.51
N THR A 8 -11.01 -1.57 4.91
CA THR A 8 -12.35 -1.93 5.42
C THR A 8 -12.25 -2.53 6.83
N ILE A 9 -11.31 -3.45 7.05
CA ILE A 9 -11.06 -4.01 8.38
C ILE A 9 -10.62 -2.92 9.35
N ALA A 10 -9.66 -2.07 8.95
CA ALA A 10 -9.14 -1.01 9.82
C ALA A 10 -10.25 -0.05 10.27
N LYS A 11 -11.18 0.32 9.40
CA LYS A 11 -12.29 1.24 9.72
C LYS A 11 -13.20 0.71 10.82
N ASP A 12 -13.42 -0.60 10.88
CA ASP A 12 -14.31 -1.26 11.84
C ASP A 12 -13.68 -1.47 13.24
N ILE A 13 -12.38 -1.22 13.41
CA ILE A 13 -11.68 -1.44 14.69
C ILE A 13 -11.97 -0.28 15.64
N GLU A 14 -12.72 -0.48 16.72
CA GLU A 14 -12.93 0.53 17.76
C GLU A 14 -12.57 -0.06 19.11
N LEU A 15 -11.75 0.66 19.88
CA LEU A 15 -11.29 0.21 21.19
C LEU A 15 -12.06 0.93 22.31
N GLU A 16 -12.37 0.20 23.39
CA GLU A 16 -13.12 0.75 24.52
C GLU A 16 -12.32 1.82 25.29
N ASP A 17 -11.01 1.64 25.44
CA ASP A 17 -10.13 2.63 26.06
C ASP A 17 -9.87 3.82 25.13
N PRO A 18 -10.16 5.07 25.55
CA PRO A 18 -10.01 6.23 24.69
C PRO A 18 -8.56 6.50 24.23
N PHE A 19 -7.55 6.17 25.02
CA PHE A 19 -6.15 6.41 24.66
C PHE A 19 -5.65 5.37 23.66
N GLU A 20 -6.01 4.10 23.87
CA GLU A 20 -5.74 3.04 22.90
C GLU A 20 -6.48 3.30 21.60
N ASN A 21 -7.76 3.72 21.67
CA ASN A 21 -8.55 4.05 20.49
C ASN A 21 -7.96 5.21 19.70
N MET A 22 -7.47 6.26 20.38
CA MET A 22 -6.76 7.35 19.71
C MET A 22 -5.52 6.84 18.95
N GLY A 23 -4.77 5.88 19.51
CA GLY A 23 -3.67 5.23 18.80
C GLY A 23 -4.13 4.42 17.58
N ALA A 24 -5.25 3.69 17.71
CA ALA A 24 -5.84 2.95 16.61
C ALA A 24 -6.28 3.89 15.47
N GLU A 25 -6.95 5.00 15.78
CA GLU A 25 -7.37 6.02 14.80
C GLU A 25 -6.18 6.59 14.01
N LEU A 26 -5.05 6.85 14.67
CA LEU A 26 -3.83 7.30 13.97
C LEU A 26 -3.31 6.27 12.96
N VAL A 27 -3.42 4.98 13.28
CA VAL A 27 -2.99 3.90 12.36
C VAL A 27 -4.04 3.67 11.26
N LYS A 28 -5.34 3.86 11.54
CA LYS A 28 -6.38 3.84 10.51
C LYS A 28 -6.16 4.91 9.46
N GLU A 29 -5.72 6.10 9.87
CA GLU A 29 -5.41 7.19 8.94
C GLU A 29 -4.29 6.79 7.97
N VAL A 30 -3.28 6.05 8.43
CA VAL A 30 -2.22 5.50 7.55
C VAL A 30 -2.82 4.59 6.49
N ALA A 31 -3.68 3.64 6.89
CA ALA A 31 -4.32 2.72 5.96
C ALA A 31 -5.24 3.45 4.96
N SER A 32 -6.06 4.38 5.44
CA SER A 32 -6.98 5.16 4.61
C SER A 32 -6.24 6.01 3.60
N LYS A 33 -5.17 6.70 4.04
CA LYS A 33 -4.39 7.56 3.14
C LYS A 33 -3.65 6.77 2.07
N THR A 34 -3.15 5.58 2.40
CA THR A 34 -2.57 4.67 1.41
C THR A 34 -3.61 4.22 0.39
N ASN A 35 -4.81 3.85 0.83
CA ASN A 35 -5.91 3.47 -0.06
C ASN A 35 -6.28 4.61 -1.02
N ASP A 36 -6.42 5.84 -0.52
CA ASP A 36 -6.80 7.00 -1.34
C ASP A 36 -5.80 7.31 -2.46
N VAL A 37 -4.51 7.07 -2.23
CA VAL A 37 -3.42 7.44 -3.16
C VAL A 37 -3.08 6.30 -4.11
N ALA A 38 -3.08 5.06 -3.62
CA ALA A 38 -2.57 3.90 -4.36
C ALA A 38 -3.65 2.87 -4.69
N GLY A 39 -4.75 2.79 -3.93
CA GLY A 39 -5.81 1.78 -4.08
C GLY A 39 -5.43 0.37 -3.62
N ASP A 40 -4.20 0.15 -3.15
CA ASP A 40 -3.67 -1.12 -2.66
C ASP A 40 -2.54 -0.86 -1.63
N GLY A 41 -2.13 -1.88 -0.89
CA GLY A 41 -1.00 -1.84 0.04
C GLY A 41 -1.34 -1.35 1.44
N THR A 42 -2.63 -1.27 1.78
CA THR A 42 -3.13 -0.80 3.08
C THR A 42 -2.55 -1.62 4.23
N THR A 43 -2.57 -2.96 4.12
CA THR A 43 -1.96 -3.89 5.10
C THR A 43 -0.46 -3.67 5.28
N THR A 44 0.27 -3.45 4.18
CA THR A 44 1.71 -3.19 4.20
C THR A 44 2.00 -1.87 4.93
N ALA A 45 1.23 -0.82 4.66
CA ALA A 45 1.38 0.47 5.31
C ALA A 45 1.13 0.38 6.82
N THR A 46 0.09 -0.34 7.24
CA THR A 46 -0.23 -0.60 8.65
C THR A 46 0.90 -1.33 9.38
N LEU A 47 1.47 -2.38 8.77
CA LEU A 47 2.58 -3.13 9.37
C LEU A 47 3.87 -2.30 9.49
N LEU A 48 4.17 -1.48 8.48
CA LEU A 48 5.31 -0.57 8.52
C LEU A 48 5.12 0.49 9.61
N ALA A 49 3.93 1.06 9.73
CA ALA A 49 3.60 2.01 10.79
C ALA A 49 3.80 1.39 12.18
N GLN A 50 3.24 0.18 12.40
CA GLN A 50 3.44 -0.57 13.64
C GLN A 50 4.94 -0.75 13.94
N SER A 51 5.71 -1.24 12.97
CA SER A 51 7.15 -1.51 13.13
C SER A 51 7.94 -0.25 13.48
N ILE A 52 7.67 0.86 12.81
CA ILE A 52 8.32 2.16 13.06
C ILE A 52 7.94 2.68 14.45
N ILE A 53 6.68 2.56 14.86
CA ILE A 53 6.21 2.98 16.19
C ILE A 53 6.90 2.15 17.26
N THR A 54 6.89 0.82 17.15
CA THR A 54 7.49 -0.09 18.13
C THR A 54 8.98 0.18 18.31
N GLU A 55 9.75 0.22 17.23
CA GLU A 55 11.20 0.46 17.30
C GLU A 55 11.53 1.91 17.67
N GLY A 56 10.74 2.88 17.21
CA GLY A 56 10.88 4.28 17.60
C GLY A 56 10.70 4.48 19.10
N LEU A 57 9.61 3.95 19.67
CA LEU A 57 9.33 3.99 21.10
C LEU A 57 10.42 3.28 21.91
N ARG A 58 10.90 2.12 21.47
CA ARG A 58 12.01 1.41 22.11
C ARG A 58 13.26 2.28 22.23
N ASN A 59 13.65 2.96 21.15
CA ASN A 59 14.83 3.84 21.18
C ASN A 59 14.61 5.09 22.07
N ILE A 60 13.41 5.67 22.04
CA ILE A 60 13.07 6.83 22.87
C ILE A 60 13.09 6.46 24.36
N THR A 61 12.51 5.30 24.73
CA THR A 61 12.54 4.81 26.12
C THR A 61 13.96 4.50 26.62
N ALA A 62 14.88 4.16 25.71
CA ALA A 62 16.31 4.00 26.00
C ALA A 62 17.07 5.34 26.13
N GLY A 63 16.39 6.48 26.03
CA GLY A 63 16.97 7.82 26.22
C GLY A 63 17.31 8.56 24.92
N ALA A 64 16.97 8.01 23.74
CA ALA A 64 17.18 8.73 22.49
C ALA A 64 16.26 9.95 22.38
N ASN A 65 16.77 11.03 21.78
CA ASN A 65 15.97 12.22 21.53
C ASN A 65 14.96 11.96 20.39
N ALA A 66 13.66 12.09 20.68
CA ALA A 66 12.58 11.81 19.74
C ALA A 66 12.67 12.63 18.43
N ILE A 67 13.10 13.88 18.50
CA ILE A 67 13.26 14.74 17.31
C ILE A 67 14.38 14.20 16.41
N HIS A 68 15.48 13.72 16.99
CA HIS A 68 16.56 13.11 16.22
C HIS A 68 16.16 11.79 15.58
N VAL A 69 15.41 10.95 16.31
CA VAL A 69 14.86 9.69 15.78
C VAL A 69 13.96 10.00 14.57
N LYS A 70 13.02 10.95 14.72
CA LYS A 70 12.13 11.37 13.62
C LYS A 70 12.92 11.86 12.40
N ARG A 71 13.90 12.74 12.59
CA ARG A 71 14.77 13.22 11.49
C ARG A 71 15.54 12.09 10.81
N GLY A 72 15.97 11.08 11.57
CA GLY A 72 16.61 9.88 11.04
C GLY A 72 15.66 9.07 10.17
N ILE A 73 14.42 8.85 10.64
CA ILE A 73 13.36 8.16 9.90
C ILE A 73 13.07 8.89 8.59
N ASP A 74 12.86 10.21 8.60
CA ASP A 74 12.58 10.99 7.39
C ASP A 74 13.67 10.79 6.31
N ARG A 75 14.94 10.88 6.72
CA ARG A 75 16.08 10.69 5.81
C ARG A 75 16.16 9.26 5.28
N ALA A 76 15.89 8.27 6.13
CA ALA A 76 15.86 6.87 5.73
C ALA A 76 14.75 6.61 4.71
N VAL A 77 13.56 7.19 4.91
CA VAL A 77 12.44 7.10 3.98
C VAL A 77 12.80 7.75 2.64
N GLU A 78 13.42 8.93 2.66
CA GLU A 78 13.82 9.63 1.43
C GLU A 78 14.78 8.79 0.57
N GLU A 79 15.84 8.23 1.18
CA GLU A 79 16.80 7.38 0.48
C GLU A 79 16.17 6.05 0.03
N THR A 80 15.27 5.48 0.83
CA THR A 80 14.52 4.26 0.46
C THR A 80 13.66 4.52 -0.77
N VAL A 81 12.92 5.64 -0.82
CA VAL A 81 12.10 6.01 -1.98
C VAL A 81 12.97 6.26 -3.22
N LYS A 82 14.12 6.91 -3.08
CA LYS A 82 15.09 7.08 -4.18
C LYS A 82 15.54 5.73 -4.72
N TYR A 83 15.88 4.79 -3.83
CA TYR A 83 16.30 3.45 -4.22
C TYR A 83 15.18 2.69 -4.94
N ILE A 84 13.95 2.68 -4.41
CA ILE A 84 12.79 2.04 -5.04
C ILE A 84 12.59 2.57 -6.46
N LYS A 85 12.65 3.90 -6.66
CA LYS A 85 12.54 4.51 -8.00
C LYS A 85 13.67 4.08 -8.94
N LYS A 86 14.88 3.86 -8.41
CA LYS A 86 16.05 3.43 -9.18
C LYS A 86 15.90 1.98 -9.67
N VAL A 87 15.34 1.11 -8.83
CA VAL A 87 15.18 -0.32 -9.17
C VAL A 87 13.82 -0.65 -9.80
N ALA A 88 12.93 0.33 -9.92
CA ALA A 88 11.61 0.16 -10.51
C ALA A 88 11.72 -0.34 -11.96
N ASP A 89 11.13 -1.50 -12.22
CA ASP A 89 11.06 -2.09 -13.53
C ASP A 89 9.83 -1.59 -14.29
N LYS A 90 10.04 -1.00 -15.46
CA LYS A 90 8.96 -0.37 -16.25
C LYS A 90 8.19 -1.43 -17.03
N ILE A 91 6.90 -1.17 -17.23
CA ILE A 91 6.08 -1.95 -18.17
C ILE A 91 6.51 -1.57 -19.59
N PRO A 92 6.96 -2.53 -20.43
CA PRO A 92 7.33 -2.28 -21.81
C PRO A 92 6.20 -1.61 -22.57
N GLN A 93 6.50 -0.61 -23.39
CA GLN A 93 5.50 0.11 -24.19
C GLN A 93 5.61 -0.25 -25.68
N ASP A 94 6.73 -0.85 -26.08
CA ASP A 94 7.10 -1.25 -27.44
C ASP A 94 6.75 -2.72 -27.75
N ASN A 95 6.44 -3.52 -26.74
CA ASN A 95 6.09 -4.93 -26.88
C ASN A 95 4.82 -5.24 -26.08
N LEU A 96 3.69 -5.37 -26.81
CA LEU A 96 2.37 -5.58 -26.21
C LEU A 96 2.24 -6.94 -25.50
N GLU A 97 2.92 -7.99 -25.99
CA GLU A 97 2.89 -9.32 -25.38
C GLU A 97 3.59 -9.29 -24.01
N LYS A 98 4.80 -8.71 -23.95
CA LYS A 98 5.51 -8.52 -22.67
C LYS A 98 4.79 -7.55 -21.73
N ALA A 99 4.12 -6.53 -22.27
CA ALA A 99 3.29 -5.63 -21.47
C ALA A 99 2.11 -6.39 -20.85
N LYS A 100 1.45 -7.25 -21.64
CA LYS A 100 0.35 -8.12 -21.20
C LYS A 100 0.77 -8.99 -20.03
N ASP A 101 1.89 -9.69 -20.18
CA ASP A 101 2.38 -10.63 -19.17
C ASP A 101 2.66 -9.93 -17.85
N LYS A 102 3.32 -8.76 -17.90
CA LYS A 102 3.59 -7.96 -16.71
C LYS A 102 2.33 -7.41 -16.05
N ILE A 103 1.41 -6.85 -16.83
CA ILE A 103 0.15 -6.30 -16.30
C ILE A 103 -0.67 -7.43 -15.66
N SER A 104 -0.76 -8.58 -16.33
CA SER A 104 -1.44 -9.76 -15.82
C SER A 104 -0.81 -10.21 -14.51
N GLN A 105 0.52 -10.30 -14.43
CA GLN A 105 1.21 -10.66 -13.20
C GLN A 105 0.91 -9.69 -12.05
N ILE A 106 0.96 -8.37 -12.31
CA ILE A 106 0.67 -7.34 -11.30
C ILE A 106 -0.79 -7.47 -10.81
N ALA A 107 -1.73 -7.56 -11.74
CA ALA A 107 -3.15 -7.65 -11.43
C ALA A 107 -3.50 -8.95 -10.70
N THR A 108 -2.90 -10.08 -11.10
CA THR A 108 -3.04 -11.37 -10.42
C THR A 108 -2.56 -11.29 -8.98
N ILE A 109 -1.41 -10.67 -8.71
CA ILE A 109 -0.87 -10.54 -7.36
C ILE A 109 -1.77 -9.66 -6.49
N SER A 110 -2.23 -8.53 -7.03
CA SER A 110 -3.07 -7.59 -6.28
C SER A 110 -4.46 -8.18 -5.98
N ALA A 111 -5.08 -8.86 -6.95
CA ALA A 111 -6.37 -9.51 -6.78
C ALA A 111 -6.28 -10.88 -6.07
N ASN A 112 -5.07 -11.44 -5.96
CA ASN A 112 -4.82 -12.82 -5.55
C ASN A 112 -5.61 -13.86 -6.38
N ASP A 113 -5.79 -13.59 -7.67
CA ASP A 113 -6.60 -14.39 -8.59
C ASP A 113 -6.08 -14.28 -10.05
N GLU A 114 -5.72 -15.41 -10.66
CA GLU A 114 -5.19 -15.46 -12.02
C GLU A 114 -6.22 -15.09 -13.10
N GLU A 115 -7.49 -15.46 -12.90
CA GLU A 115 -8.55 -15.18 -13.86
C GLU A 115 -8.83 -13.69 -13.91
N ILE A 116 -8.97 -13.06 -12.74
CA ILE A 116 -9.14 -11.60 -12.63
C ILE A 116 -7.93 -10.89 -13.23
N GLY A 117 -6.71 -11.33 -12.93
CA GLY A 117 -5.49 -10.73 -13.47
C GLY A 117 -5.41 -10.78 -15.00
N ARG A 118 -5.83 -11.90 -15.61
CA ARG A 118 -5.89 -12.04 -17.07
C ARG A 118 -6.96 -11.13 -17.68
N LEU A 119 -8.16 -11.09 -17.10
CA LEU A 119 -9.25 -10.22 -17.56
C LEU A 119 -8.88 -8.74 -17.53
N ILE A 120 -8.23 -8.30 -16.44
CA ILE A 120 -7.74 -6.92 -16.31
C ILE A 120 -6.69 -6.61 -17.37
N ALA A 121 -5.73 -7.52 -17.61
CA ALA A 121 -4.70 -7.31 -18.63
C ALA A 121 -5.28 -7.19 -20.04
N ASP A 122 -6.26 -8.03 -20.37
CA ASP A 122 -6.98 -7.96 -21.65
C ASP A 122 -7.74 -6.64 -21.81
N ALA A 123 -8.40 -6.18 -20.75
CA ALA A 123 -9.11 -4.91 -20.75
C ALA A 123 -8.14 -3.72 -20.94
N ILE A 124 -7.05 -3.66 -20.16
CA ILE A 124 -6.06 -2.57 -20.23
C ILE A 124 -5.43 -2.47 -21.62
N LEU A 125 -5.11 -3.59 -22.27
CA LEU A 125 -4.53 -3.55 -23.61
C LEU A 125 -5.51 -3.10 -24.69
N LYS A 126 -6.80 -3.38 -24.52
CA LYS A 126 -7.84 -2.93 -25.47
C LYS A 126 -8.08 -1.43 -25.37
N VAL A 127 -8.10 -0.88 -24.15
CA VAL A 127 -8.35 0.56 -23.94
C VAL A 127 -7.09 1.42 -24.07
N GLY A 128 -5.91 0.80 -23.94
CA GLY A 128 -4.63 1.51 -23.93
C GLY A 128 -4.31 2.13 -22.57
N LYS A 129 -3.08 2.61 -22.40
CA LYS A 129 -2.53 3.09 -21.12
C LYS A 129 -3.37 4.17 -20.44
N ASP A 130 -3.98 5.06 -21.23
CA ASP A 130 -4.76 6.20 -20.72
C ASP A 130 -6.27 5.91 -20.69
N GLY A 131 -6.66 4.65 -20.92
CA GLY A 131 -8.05 4.20 -20.88
C GLY A 131 -8.58 4.03 -19.46
N VAL A 132 -9.89 4.18 -19.30
CA VAL A 132 -10.60 3.94 -18.02
C VAL A 132 -11.39 2.64 -18.15
N ILE A 133 -11.29 1.78 -17.14
CA ILE A 133 -12.06 0.53 -17.04
C ILE A 133 -13.02 0.70 -15.88
N THR A 134 -14.31 0.46 -16.14
CA THR A 134 -15.36 0.48 -15.12
C THR A 134 -15.77 -0.95 -14.82
N VAL A 135 -15.95 -1.26 -13.54
CA VAL A 135 -16.54 -2.51 -13.08
C VAL A 135 -18.02 -2.23 -12.76
N GLU A 136 -18.93 -3.01 -13.32
CA GLU A 136 -20.36 -2.93 -13.02
C GLU A 136 -20.77 -4.14 -12.17
N GLU A 137 -21.58 -3.91 -11.14
CA GLU A 137 -22.24 -5.00 -10.40
C GLU A 137 -23.43 -5.52 -11.23
N GLY A 138 -23.42 -6.82 -11.52
CA GLY A 138 -24.51 -7.55 -12.16
C GLY A 138 -25.04 -8.66 -11.25
#